data_AF-A0A329SD23-F1
#
_entry.id   AF-A0A329SD23-F1
#
_cell.length_a   1.000
_cell.length_b   1.000
_cell.length_c   1.000
_cell.angle_alpha   90.00
_cell.angle_beta   90.00
_cell.angle_gamma   90.00
#
_symmetry.space_group_name_H-M   'P 1'
#
loop_
_entity.id
_entity.type
_entity.pdbx_description
1 polymer ?
#
loop_
_entity_poly.entity_id
_entity_poly.type
_entity_poly.pdbx_seq_one_letter_code
_entity_poly.pdbx_strand_id
1 'polypeptide(L)'
;MLKARHKLARRKWAMTMFRARTDWDRVIFSDEKKFNLDGPDGMQYYWHDLRTEKETFFSRQNGGGSVMIWGGFSSKGTADIAFLSGRPNSLDY
;
A
#
# COMPACT_ATOMS: atom_id res chain seq x y z
N MET A 1 -4.20 -16.76 -6.35
CA MET A 1 -4.54 -17.72 -5.28
C MET A 1 -3.34 -17.90 -4.34
N LEU A 2 -3.54 -17.96 -3.01
CA LEU A 2 -2.45 -18.04 -2.03
C LEU A 2 -1.76 -19.42 -2.04
N LYS A 3 -0.42 -19.46 -2.26
CA LYS A 3 0.35 -20.73 -2.30
C LYS A 3 0.38 -21.44 -0.95
N ALA A 4 0.49 -22.77 -0.95
CA ALA A 4 0.51 -23.60 0.26
C ALA A 4 1.59 -23.17 1.27
N ARG A 5 2.80 -22.85 0.78
CA ARG A 5 3.90 -22.34 1.62
C ARG A 5 3.54 -21.07 2.41
N HIS A 6 2.80 -20.15 1.80
CA HIS A 6 2.38 -18.91 2.45
C HIS A 6 1.30 -19.18 3.50
N LYS A 7 0.38 -20.12 3.24
CA LYS A 7 -0.61 -20.58 4.24
C LYS A 7 0.07 -21.17 5.47
N LEU A 8 1.05 -22.05 5.26
CA LEU A 8 1.80 -22.69 6.34
C LEU A 8 2.59 -21.65 7.16
N ALA A 9 3.32 -20.76 6.49
CA ALA A 9 4.12 -19.72 7.16
C ALA A 9 3.25 -18.78 7.99
N ARG A 10 2.14 -18.29 7.42
CA ARG A 10 1.19 -17.41 8.13
C ARG A 10 0.58 -18.10 9.35
N ARG A 11 0.17 -19.37 9.22
CA ARG A 11 -0.37 -20.16 10.33
C ARG A 11 0.66 -20.36 11.44
N LYS A 12 1.90 -20.71 11.08
CA LYS A 12 3.00 -20.90 12.05
C LYS A 12 3.27 -19.60 12.82
N TRP A 13 3.42 -18.49 12.11
CA TRP A 13 3.67 -17.18 12.72
C TRP A 13 2.54 -16.77 13.67
N ALA A 14 1.28 -16.88 13.24
CA ALA A 14 0.13 -16.55 14.09
C ALA A 14 0.08 -17.39 15.38
N MET A 15 0.35 -18.70 15.27
CA MET A 15 0.40 -19.59 16.43
C MET A 15 1.55 -19.23 17.39
N THR A 16 2.70 -18.82 16.87
CA THR A 16 3.83 -18.36 17.69
C THR A 16 3.45 -17.09 18.47
N MET A 17 2.90 -16.07 17.81
CA MET A 17 2.51 -14.81 18.48
C MET A 17 1.42 -15.05 19.54
N PHE A 18 0.45 -15.92 19.23
CA PHE A 18 -0.58 -16.31 20.19
C PHE A 18 0.00 -16.99 21.42
N ARG A 19 0.88 -17.98 21.25
CA ARG A 19 1.52 -18.70 22.36
C ARG A 19 2.45 -17.81 23.18
N ALA A 20 3.15 -16.88 22.53
CA ALA A 20 4.01 -15.92 23.18
C ALA A 20 3.23 -14.83 23.95
N ARG A 21 1.90 -14.77 23.81
CA ARG A 21 1.05 -13.70 24.35
C ARG A 21 1.62 -12.32 24.00
N THR A 22 1.97 -12.14 22.73
CA THR A 22 2.62 -10.92 22.25
C THR A 22 1.84 -9.68 22.68
N ASP A 23 2.53 -8.76 23.33
CA ASP A 23 2.01 -7.47 23.71
C ASP A 23 2.00 -6.53 22.49
N TRP A 24 0.84 -6.40 21.87
CA TRP A 24 0.65 -5.57 20.68
C TRP A 24 0.74 -4.08 20.98
N ASP A 25 0.62 -3.65 22.24
CA ASP A 25 0.76 -2.22 22.62
C ASP A 25 2.20 -1.73 22.53
N ARG A 26 3.16 -2.65 22.39
CA ARG A 26 4.58 -2.37 22.21
C ARG A 26 5.05 -2.55 20.76
N VAL A 27 4.15 -2.91 19.85
CA VAL A 27 4.46 -3.13 18.44
C VAL A 27 4.19 -1.85 17.66
N ILE A 28 5.19 -1.43 16.87
CA ILE A 28 5.05 -0.39 15.86
C ILE A 28 4.95 -1.10 14.51
N PHE A 29 3.85 -0.85 13.81
CA PHE A 29 3.66 -1.27 12.42
C PHE A 29 4.14 -0.17 11.50
N SER A 30 4.74 -0.51 10.37
CA SER A 30 5.12 0.43 9.33
C SER A 30 4.90 -0.20 7.96
N ASP A 31 4.59 0.63 6.97
CA ASP A 31 4.44 0.19 5.60
C ASP A 31 4.67 1.35 4.62
N GLU A 32 4.83 1.01 3.35
CA GLU A 32 4.85 1.96 2.24
C GLU A 32 3.55 1.91 1.46
N LYS A 33 3.08 3.08 1.05
CA LYS A 33 1.91 3.18 0.18
C LYS A 33 2.20 4.12 -0.98
N LYS A 34 1.98 3.62 -2.19
CA LYS A 34 1.89 4.44 -3.39
C LYS A 34 0.45 4.94 -3.57
N PHE A 35 0.31 6.25 -3.74
CA PHE A 35 -0.92 6.93 -4.16
C PHE A 35 -0.71 7.47 -5.57
N ASN A 36 -1.54 7.05 -6.51
CA ASN A 36 -1.51 7.61 -7.86
C ASN A 36 -2.45 8.82 -7.91
N LEU A 37 -2.03 9.88 -8.61
CA LEU A 37 -2.80 11.14 -8.67
C LEU A 37 -3.97 11.06 -9.65
N ASP A 38 -4.04 10.02 -10.46
CA ASP A 38 -5.06 9.77 -11.47
C ASP A 38 -6.35 9.14 -10.89
N GLY A 39 -6.50 9.09 -9.57
CA GLY A 39 -7.72 8.67 -8.88
C GLY A 39 -7.73 7.20 -8.44
N PRO A 40 -8.71 6.80 -7.60
CA PRO A 40 -8.78 5.45 -7.07
C PRO A 40 -8.97 4.38 -8.16
N ASP A 41 -8.56 3.15 -7.86
CA ASP A 41 -8.70 1.97 -8.73
C ASP A 41 -10.14 1.78 -9.23
N GLY A 42 -10.45 2.38 -10.39
CA GLY A 42 -11.73 2.24 -11.09
C GLY A 42 -12.71 3.43 -10.98
N MET A 43 -12.38 4.52 -10.28
CA MET A 43 -13.23 5.72 -10.17
C MET A 43 -12.55 6.95 -10.76
N GLN A 44 -12.27 6.90 -12.07
CA GLN A 44 -11.92 8.10 -12.84
C GLN A 44 -13.20 8.73 -13.38
N TYR A 45 -13.51 9.94 -12.92
CA TYR A 45 -14.48 10.82 -13.57
C TYR A 45 -13.73 11.68 -14.58
N TYR A 46 -14.13 11.64 -15.84
CA TYR A 46 -13.61 12.54 -16.87
C TYR A 46 -14.77 13.17 -17.63
N TRP A 47 -14.55 14.37 -18.15
CA TRP A 47 -15.50 15.04 -19.01
C TRP A 47 -15.38 14.47 -20.42
N HIS A 48 -16.49 13.96 -20.95
CA HIS A 48 -16.54 13.33 -22.27
C HIS A 48 -17.54 14.09 -23.14
N ASP A 49 -17.10 14.56 -24.30
CA ASP A 49 -18.03 15.00 -25.34
C ASP A 49 -18.73 13.77 -25.93
N LEU A 50 -20.07 13.78 -25.91
CA LEU A 50 -20.89 12.68 -26.43
C LEU A 50 -20.75 12.47 -27.95
N ARG A 51 -20.08 13.39 -28.65
CA ARG A 51 -19.79 13.30 -30.08
C ARG A 51 -18.51 12.53 -30.40
N THR A 52 -17.69 12.22 -29.40
CA THR A 52 -16.41 11.51 -29.59
C THR A 52 -16.49 10.09 -29.02
N GLU A 53 -15.56 9.23 -29.41
CA GLU A 53 -15.49 7.88 -28.84
C GLU A 53 -15.02 7.90 -27.38
N LYS A 54 -15.54 6.96 -26.59
CA LYS A 54 -15.23 6.86 -25.17
C LYS A 54 -13.77 6.46 -24.98
N GLU A 55 -12.97 7.31 -24.34
CA GLU A 55 -11.60 6.95 -23.97
C GLU A 55 -11.62 5.81 -22.93
N THR A 56 -10.99 4.69 -23.29
CA THR A 56 -10.77 3.56 -22.37
C THR A 56 -9.32 3.53 -21.92
N PHE A 57 -9.07 4.01 -20.69
CA PHE A 57 -7.75 3.97 -20.07
C PHE A 57 -7.41 2.55 -19.59
N PHE A 58 -6.86 1.72 -20.49
CA PHE A 58 -6.46 0.33 -20.18
C PHE A 58 -5.01 0.16 -19.71
N SER A 59 -4.12 1.16 -19.84
CA SER A 59 -2.71 1.02 -19.46
C SER A 59 -2.27 2.06 -18.42
N ARG A 60 -2.13 1.59 -17.17
CA ARG A 60 -1.80 2.41 -15.98
C ARG A 60 -0.37 2.22 -15.50
N GLN A 61 0.59 2.02 -16.42
CA GLN A 61 1.98 1.79 -16.01
C GLN A 61 2.77 3.10 -15.87
N ASN A 62 2.51 4.15 -16.67
CA ASN A 62 3.47 5.26 -16.85
C ASN A 62 2.88 6.69 -17.01
N GLY A 63 1.63 6.95 -16.65
CA GLY A 63 1.04 8.30 -16.81
C GLY A 63 0.22 8.71 -15.60
N GLY A 64 0.32 9.97 -15.18
CA GLY A 64 -0.50 10.55 -14.10
C GLY A 64 0.26 10.93 -12.84
N GLY A 65 1.53 10.55 -12.69
CA GLY A 65 2.31 10.84 -11.49
C GLY A 65 1.80 10.10 -10.24
N SER A 66 2.65 10.01 -9.22
CA SER A 66 2.32 9.29 -8.00
C SER A 66 3.16 9.79 -6.84
N VAL A 67 2.59 9.74 -5.64
CA VAL A 67 3.27 10.01 -4.39
C VAL A 67 3.48 8.68 -3.66
N MET A 68 4.71 8.42 -3.25
CA MET A 68 5.01 7.31 -2.35
C MET A 68 5.22 7.86 -0.95
N ILE A 69 4.58 7.23 0.02
CA ILE A 69 4.76 7.57 1.43
C ILE A 69 5.23 6.34 2.21
N TRP A 70 6.00 6.60 3.26
CA TRP A 70 6.22 5.67 4.36
C TRP A 70 5.51 6.21 5.60
N GLY A 71 4.90 5.33 6.37
CA GLY A 71 4.27 5.69 7.63
C GLY A 71 4.30 4.54 8.61
N GLY A 72 4.24 4.89 9.89
CA GLY A 72 4.14 3.93 10.98
C GLY A 72 3.02 4.28 11.96
N PHE A 73 2.52 3.28 12.68
CA PHE A 73 1.57 3.48 13.76
C PHE A 73 1.69 2.37 14.81
N SER A 74 1.19 2.67 16.01
CA SER A 74 1.05 1.72 17.12
C SER A 74 -0.30 1.96 17.81
N SER A 75 -0.61 1.19 18.85
CA SER A 75 -1.81 1.47 19.67
C SER A 75 -1.78 2.84 20.34
N LYS A 76 -0.60 3.48 20.45
CA LYS A 76 -0.42 4.80 21.06
C LYS A 76 -0.59 5.97 20.09
N GLY A 77 -0.66 5.71 18.79
CA GLY A 77 -0.78 6.74 17.77
C GLY A 77 0.05 6.49 16.52
N THR A 78 0.08 7.49 15.65
CA THR A 78 0.74 7.46 14.34
C THR A 78 2.10 8.17 14.41
N ALA A 79 3.08 7.66 13.68
CA ALA A 79 4.31 8.36 13.39
C ALA A 79 4.08 9.38 12.26
N ASP A 80 5.01 10.33 12.14
CA ASP A 80 5.01 11.27 11.03
C ASP A 80 5.14 10.54 9.68
N ILE A 81 4.45 11.07 8.68
CA ILE A 81 4.49 10.53 7.32
C ILE A 81 5.72 11.07 6.61
N ALA A 82 6.53 10.17 6.06
CA ALA A 82 7.67 10.52 5.21
C ALA A 82 7.26 10.42 3.74
N PHE A 83 7.53 11.47 2.97
CA PHE A 83 7.37 11.46 1.51
C PHE A 83 8.65 10.91 0.88
N LEU A 84 8.52 9.82 0.11
CA LEU A 84 9.64 9.17 -0.56
C LEU A 84 9.73 9.65 -2.01
N SER A 85 10.92 10.07 -2.44
CA SER A 85 11.20 10.42 -3.82
C SER A 85 11.71 9.20 -4.59
N GLY A 86 11.01 8.80 -5.65
CA GLY A 86 11.44 7.70 -6.52
C GLY A 86 11.11 6.31 -5.98
N ARG A 87 11.91 5.30 -6.35
CA ARG A 87 11.81 3.94 -5.80
C ARG A 87 12.71 3.86 -4.57
N PRO A 88 12.19 3.48 -3.39
CA PRO A 88 13.00 3.34 -2.20
C PRO A 88 14.11 2.33 -2.45
N ASN A 89 15.34 2.72 -2.15
CA ASN A 89 16.49 1.83 -2.15
C ASN A 89 16.86 1.50 -0.69
N SER A 90 17.68 0.47 -0.46
CA SER A 90 18.02 0.04 0.91
C SER A 90 18.76 1.08 1.76
N LEU A 91 19.34 2.13 1.15
CA LEU A 91 20.01 3.22 1.85
C LEU A 91 19.05 4.32 2.29
N ASP A 92 17.84 4.37 1.71
CA ASP A 92 16.81 5.36 2.06
C ASP A 92 16.03 4.97 3.34
N TYR A 93 16.35 3.80 3.95
CA TYR A 93 15.70 3.22 5.14
C TYR A 93 16.55 3.31 6.41
#